data_AF-A0A0R1JWX3-F1
#
_entry.id   AF-A0A0R1JWX3-F1
#
_cell.length_a   1.000
_cell.length_b   1.000
_cell.length_c   1.000
_cell.angle_alpha   90.00
_cell.angle_beta   90.00
_cell.angle_gamma   90.00
#
_symmetry.space_group_name_H-M   'P 1'
#
loop_
_entity.id
_entity.type
_entity.pdbx_description
1 polymer ?
#
loop_
_entity_poly.entity_id
_entity_poly.type
_entity_poly.pdbx_seq_one_letter_code
_entity_poly.pdbx_strand_id
1 'polypeptide(L)'
;MKQRLGVTLATALVLLPLMTPVAQAKTTSAAAMIKPHEASYGYYVDTYQNNVKGNTTVTTNPSFGLLYTFNKIWSPTEGQKDPGLIRQSLDIAAKITQTRSQAEVKRSFLTDRRRLEYNNISGLGPYAAAFIKNADAKTDYYDVPAAPQPANTPYSNVTWANPDSKLGAMVQLIAATRVFGGTGVPKHFFKFIRPYRQDPQHVLPNPYLVNVMHAAKADDYDFPSGHTSAGFEIGEVMAYAFPERFQESVTRSSEIGYDRVLAGRHSPLAVMGGRMFGTAVAAATLNDPQYQGLMKRAYQEAHSDALLHSPLVTKNDDFGDYRTNQKNYRFRMTYGLPQNGDRTIAPRVPKGAEVLLATRLPYLSKTQRRMALATTELPSGYPVLDDTEGWGRLDLFSAANGYGALPTTTKVKMDAAKGGFNAHDTWRNDITGNGKLIKQGTGALTLKGHNQFKGGLQVDGGDLNLATATAAGNGQLTLNQGTLTANTAIKLQRGYQQTKRGTLALTVTKATAMKIRGKAKLAGTLRLTNLKGLKSHQTVITFDQHQGKFSRIVGLPKGWHAVYTAHKLALVRN
;
A
#
# COMPACT_ATOMS: atom_id res chain seq x y z
N MET A 1 32.97 -3.80 44.57
CA MET A 1 31.50 -3.59 44.62
C MET A 1 30.95 -3.62 43.21
N LYS A 2 30.13 -4.63 42.88
CA LYS A 2 29.51 -4.82 41.56
C LYS A 2 28.24 -3.97 41.48
N GLN A 3 28.21 -2.92 40.68
CA GLN A 3 26.98 -2.20 40.36
C GLN A 3 26.28 -2.88 39.17
N ARG A 4 25.08 -3.37 39.44
CA ARG A 4 24.18 -4.02 38.48
C ARG A 4 23.54 -2.95 37.60
N LEU A 5 23.85 -2.95 36.31
CA LEU A 5 23.05 -2.29 35.29
C LEU A 5 21.77 -3.10 35.06
N GLY A 6 20.64 -2.54 35.50
CA GLY A 6 19.32 -3.08 35.21
C GLY A 6 18.97 -2.85 33.75
N VAL A 7 18.98 -3.92 32.96
CA VAL A 7 18.42 -3.93 31.61
C VAL A 7 16.90 -4.01 31.75
N THR A 8 16.22 -2.90 31.49
CA THR A 8 14.76 -2.88 31.38
C THR A 8 14.36 -3.57 30.07
N LEU A 9 13.89 -4.81 30.17
CA LEU A 9 13.27 -5.54 29.05
C LEU A 9 12.01 -4.78 28.62
N ALA A 10 12.07 -4.05 27.51
CA ALA A 10 10.88 -3.58 26.83
C ALA A 10 10.19 -4.77 26.15
N THR A 11 9.17 -5.31 26.81
CA THR A 11 8.26 -6.30 26.23
C THR A 11 7.57 -5.68 25.01
N ALA A 12 7.90 -6.16 23.83
CA ALA A 12 7.17 -5.87 22.61
C ALA A 12 5.74 -6.42 22.75
N LEU A 13 4.78 -5.56 23.11
CA LEU A 13 3.37 -5.88 22.99
C LEU A 13 3.07 -6.05 21.50
N VAL A 14 2.97 -7.30 21.06
CA VAL A 14 2.31 -7.64 19.80
C VAL A 14 0.85 -7.27 19.98
N LEU A 15 0.46 -6.08 19.52
CA LEU A 15 -0.93 -5.70 19.31
C LEU A 15 -1.50 -6.63 18.24
N LEU A 16 -1.98 -7.79 18.67
CA LEU A 16 -3.00 -8.53 17.94
C LEU A 16 -4.17 -7.57 17.75
N PRO A 17 -4.72 -7.39 16.54
CA PRO A 17 -5.98 -6.70 16.42
C PRO A 17 -7.00 -7.50 17.23
N LEU A 18 -7.48 -6.91 18.33
CA LEU A 18 -8.66 -7.38 19.03
C LEU A 18 -9.78 -7.38 17.99
N MET A 19 -10.10 -8.57 17.47
CA MET A 19 -11.30 -8.77 16.68
C MET A 19 -12.47 -8.59 17.65
N THR A 20 -13.00 -7.38 17.72
CA THR A 20 -14.32 -7.18 18.29
C THR A 20 -15.30 -8.04 17.47
N PRO A 21 -16.28 -8.70 18.10
CA PRO A 21 -17.30 -9.44 17.38
C PRO A 21 -18.07 -8.44 16.51
N VAL A 22 -17.75 -8.42 15.22
CA VAL A 22 -18.52 -7.70 14.21
C VAL A 22 -19.89 -8.35 14.19
N ALA A 23 -20.91 -7.61 14.61
CA ALA A 23 -22.30 -7.98 14.37
C ALA A 23 -22.41 -8.47 12.91
N GLN A 24 -23.01 -9.64 12.68
CA GLN A 24 -23.09 -10.27 11.36
C GLN A 24 -23.70 -9.29 10.34
N ALA A 25 -22.84 -8.56 9.63
CA ALA A 25 -23.23 -7.81 8.45
C ALA A 25 -23.83 -8.82 7.48
N LYS A 26 -25.04 -8.55 6.97
CA LYS A 26 -25.66 -9.33 5.89
C LYS A 26 -24.59 -9.61 4.83
N THR A 27 -24.39 -10.87 4.48
CA THR A 27 -23.34 -11.31 3.56
C THR A 27 -23.52 -10.61 2.22
N THR A 28 -22.79 -9.52 2.03
CA THR A 28 -22.76 -8.78 0.78
C THR A 28 -22.06 -9.67 -0.24
N SER A 29 -22.69 -9.91 -1.39
CA SER A 29 -22.08 -10.73 -2.44
C SER A 29 -20.76 -10.10 -2.90
N ALA A 30 -19.81 -10.92 -3.35
CA ALA A 30 -18.53 -10.40 -3.86
C ALA A 30 -18.72 -9.40 -5.00
N ALA A 31 -19.76 -9.57 -5.83
CA ALA A 31 -20.12 -8.62 -6.88
C ALA A 31 -20.64 -7.30 -6.32
N ALA A 32 -21.50 -7.33 -5.29
CA ALA A 32 -22.00 -6.13 -4.64
C ALA A 32 -20.89 -5.35 -3.92
N MET A 33 -19.92 -6.04 -3.31
CA MET A 33 -18.77 -5.43 -2.63
C MET A 33 -17.90 -4.55 -3.54
N ILE A 34 -17.81 -4.90 -4.82
CA ILE A 34 -16.96 -4.19 -5.79
C ILE A 34 -17.77 -3.37 -6.80
N LYS A 35 -19.09 -3.30 -6.65
CA LYS A 35 -19.93 -2.45 -7.50
C LYS A 35 -19.62 -0.98 -7.18
N PRO A 36 -19.29 -0.13 -8.17
CA PRO A 36 -19.10 1.29 -7.92
C PRO A 36 -20.38 1.94 -7.36
N HIS A 37 -20.20 2.86 -6.41
CA HIS A 37 -21.29 3.69 -5.87
C HIS A 37 -21.21 5.07 -6.49
N GLU A 38 -22.30 5.53 -7.11
CA GLU A 38 -22.38 6.84 -7.73
C GLU A 38 -22.65 7.92 -6.67
N ALA A 39 -21.98 9.06 -6.77
CA ALA A 39 -22.21 10.23 -5.94
C ALA A 39 -23.12 11.25 -6.64
N SER A 40 -23.48 12.33 -5.96
CA SER A 40 -24.36 13.37 -6.52
C SER A 40 -23.78 14.14 -7.71
N TYR A 41 -22.48 13.98 -7.96
CA TYR A 41 -21.73 14.54 -9.09
C TYR A 41 -21.37 13.46 -10.13
N GLY A 42 -22.01 12.28 -10.06
CA GLY A 42 -21.64 11.09 -10.82
C GLY A 42 -20.47 10.33 -10.17
N TYR A 43 -19.54 9.85 -11.00
CA TYR A 43 -18.28 9.27 -10.55
C TYR A 43 -17.14 10.26 -10.74
N TYR A 44 -16.27 10.41 -9.74
CA TYR A 44 -15.20 11.40 -9.80
C TYR A 44 -14.33 11.25 -11.07
N VAL A 45 -13.98 10.02 -11.44
CA VAL A 45 -13.16 9.74 -12.63
C VAL A 45 -13.80 10.19 -13.95
N ASP A 46 -15.13 10.33 -14.01
CA ASP A 46 -15.84 10.78 -15.20
C ASP A 46 -16.02 12.30 -15.22
N THR A 47 -16.01 12.95 -14.05
CA THR A 47 -16.37 14.38 -13.92
C THR A 47 -15.25 15.27 -13.40
N TYR A 48 -14.06 14.72 -13.09
CA TYR A 48 -12.95 15.43 -12.43
C TYR A 48 -12.56 16.78 -13.06
N GLN A 49 -12.75 16.94 -14.38
CA GLN A 49 -12.47 18.17 -15.13
C GLN A 49 -13.37 19.34 -14.70
N ASN A 50 -14.50 19.05 -14.04
CA ASN A 50 -15.42 20.03 -13.49
C ASN A 50 -14.93 20.68 -12.18
N ASN A 51 -13.73 20.35 -11.69
CA ASN A 51 -13.09 21.08 -10.59
C ASN A 51 -12.56 22.44 -11.07
N VAL A 52 -13.49 23.36 -11.33
CA VAL A 52 -13.21 24.73 -11.82
C VAL A 52 -14.01 25.75 -11.02
N LYS A 53 -13.55 27.00 -11.00
CA LYS A 53 -14.19 28.10 -10.24
C LYS A 53 -15.65 28.35 -10.63
N GLY A 54 -16.03 28.08 -11.87
CA GLY A 54 -17.39 28.27 -12.37
C GLY A 54 -18.41 27.30 -11.77
N ASN A 55 -17.96 26.13 -11.27
CA ASN A 55 -18.82 25.13 -10.67
C ASN A 55 -18.80 25.29 -9.14
N THR A 56 -19.93 25.71 -8.58
CA THR A 56 -20.02 26.23 -7.21
C THR A 56 -20.80 25.33 -6.24
N THR A 57 -21.36 24.22 -6.70
CA THR A 57 -22.18 23.31 -5.87
C THR A 57 -21.55 21.93 -5.74
N VAL A 58 -21.99 21.14 -4.75
CA VAL A 58 -21.55 19.75 -4.53
C VAL A 58 -21.95 18.77 -5.64
N THR A 59 -22.87 19.18 -6.52
CA THR A 59 -23.31 18.39 -7.68
C THR A 59 -22.59 18.78 -8.96
N THR A 60 -22.22 20.06 -9.10
CA THR A 60 -21.51 20.58 -10.29
C THR A 60 -20.00 20.48 -10.16
N ASN A 61 -19.46 20.54 -8.94
CA ASN A 61 -18.02 20.41 -8.68
C ASN A 61 -17.73 19.11 -7.91
N PRO A 62 -17.07 18.11 -8.54
CA PRO A 62 -16.84 16.81 -7.92
C PRO A 62 -15.88 16.89 -6.73
N SER A 63 -14.99 17.89 -6.67
CA SER A 63 -14.10 18.07 -5.53
C SER A 63 -14.87 18.46 -4.26
N PHE A 64 -15.97 19.21 -4.40
CA PHE A 64 -16.81 19.60 -3.28
C PHE A 64 -17.59 18.40 -2.78
N GLY A 65 -18.22 17.67 -3.69
CA GLY A 65 -18.98 16.47 -3.36
C GLY A 65 -18.12 15.37 -2.73
N LEU A 66 -16.93 15.09 -3.28
CA LEU A 66 -15.98 14.12 -2.75
C LEU A 66 -15.63 14.41 -1.29
N LEU A 67 -15.38 15.67 -0.99
CA LEU A 67 -14.92 16.12 0.32
C LEU A 67 -16.07 16.55 1.24
N TYR A 68 -17.33 16.43 0.80
CA TYR A 68 -18.48 17.00 1.49
C TYR A 68 -18.77 16.35 2.85
N THR A 69 -18.23 15.16 3.10
CA THR A 69 -18.26 14.54 4.45
C THR A 69 -17.66 15.45 5.52
N PHE A 70 -16.73 16.34 5.15
CA PHE A 70 -16.16 17.36 6.03
C PHE A 70 -17.20 18.38 6.54
N ASN A 71 -18.32 18.58 5.82
CA ASN A 71 -19.41 19.46 6.26
C ASN A 71 -20.12 18.96 7.53
N LYS A 72 -19.87 17.73 7.98
CA LYS A 72 -20.33 17.22 9.29
C LYS A 72 -19.47 17.74 10.45
N ILE A 73 -18.27 18.24 10.15
CA ILE A 73 -17.26 18.68 11.13
C ILE A 73 -17.20 20.21 11.16
N TRP A 74 -17.19 20.83 9.99
CA TRP A 74 -17.07 22.29 9.82
C TRP A 74 -17.88 22.76 8.61
N SER A 75 -18.54 23.91 8.76
CA SER A 75 -19.21 24.61 7.67
C SER A 75 -18.73 26.06 7.60
N PRO A 76 -18.53 26.63 6.40
CA PRO A 76 -18.20 28.04 6.23
C PRO A 76 -19.32 28.99 6.70
N THR A 77 -20.57 28.52 6.79
CA THR A 77 -21.73 29.32 7.21
C THR A 77 -22.12 29.09 8.67
N GLU A 78 -21.98 27.86 9.17
CA GLU A 78 -22.40 27.49 10.53
C GLU A 78 -21.22 27.39 11.51
N GLY A 79 -19.97 27.42 11.02
CA GLY A 79 -18.76 27.27 11.84
C GLY A 79 -18.51 25.82 12.28
N GLN A 80 -18.14 25.63 13.55
CA GLN A 80 -17.81 24.32 14.10
C GLN A 80 -19.07 23.48 14.33
N LYS A 81 -19.17 22.33 13.66
CA LYS A 81 -20.26 21.35 13.85
C LYS A 81 -19.86 20.17 14.73
N ASP A 82 -18.58 19.83 14.75
CA ASP A 82 -17.99 18.87 15.68
C ASP A 82 -16.76 19.49 16.37
N PRO A 83 -16.97 20.37 17.38
CA PRO A 83 -15.89 21.04 18.09
C PRO A 83 -14.95 20.05 18.80
N GLY A 84 -15.49 18.92 19.28
CA GLY A 84 -14.69 17.89 19.96
C GLY A 84 -13.67 17.24 19.03
N LEU A 85 -14.10 16.86 17.82
CA LEU A 85 -13.21 16.29 16.82
C LEU A 85 -12.20 17.32 16.29
N ILE A 86 -12.63 18.58 16.08
CA ILE A 86 -11.71 19.67 15.71
C ILE A 86 -10.63 19.83 16.78
N ARG A 87 -11.01 19.87 18.07
CA ARG A 87 -10.05 19.95 19.17
C ARG A 87 -9.08 18.77 19.19
N GLN A 88 -9.55 17.54 19.02
CA GLN A 88 -8.68 16.36 18.95
C GLN A 88 -7.69 16.45 17.77
N SER A 89 -8.13 16.96 16.62
CA SER A 89 -7.25 17.18 15.47
C SER A 89 -6.17 18.24 15.76
N LEU A 90 -6.54 19.31 16.47
CA LEU A 90 -5.61 20.34 16.93
C LEU A 90 -4.62 19.80 17.97
N ASP A 91 -5.07 18.98 18.93
CA ASP A 91 -4.20 18.36 19.94
C ASP A 91 -3.15 17.44 19.30
N ILE A 92 -3.55 16.68 18.29
CA ILE A 92 -2.62 15.85 17.49
C ILE A 92 -1.59 16.75 16.79
N ALA A 93 -2.03 17.84 16.14
CA ALA A 93 -1.14 18.77 15.46
C ALA A 93 -0.17 19.43 16.44
N ALA A 94 -0.68 19.91 17.59
CA ALA A 94 0.11 20.50 18.66
C ALA A 94 1.21 19.53 19.12
N LYS A 95 0.84 18.31 19.49
CA LYS A 95 1.78 17.26 19.88
C LYS A 95 2.87 17.04 18.82
N ILE A 96 2.48 16.86 17.55
CA ILE A 96 3.42 16.65 16.45
C ILE A 96 4.38 17.84 16.30
N THR A 97 3.88 19.09 16.37
CA THR A 97 4.74 20.28 16.24
C THR A 97 5.67 20.49 17.42
N GLN A 98 5.26 20.11 18.63
CA GLN A 98 6.04 20.26 19.86
C GLN A 98 7.11 19.18 20.02
N THR A 99 6.91 17.99 19.46
CA THR A 99 7.84 16.85 19.60
C THR A 99 8.70 16.57 18.36
N ARG A 100 8.60 17.39 17.31
CA ARG A 100 9.36 17.18 16.06
C ARG A 100 10.87 17.29 16.28
N SER A 101 11.60 16.36 15.69
CA SER A 101 13.06 16.38 15.64
C SER A 101 13.61 17.45 14.68
N GLN A 102 14.90 17.78 14.79
CA GLN A 102 15.55 18.71 13.85
C GLN A 102 15.52 18.20 12.40
N ALA A 103 15.64 16.89 12.19
CA ALA A 103 15.50 16.29 10.87
C ALA A 103 14.10 16.50 10.29
N GLU A 104 13.05 16.41 11.13
CA GLU A 104 11.67 16.68 10.72
C GLU A 104 11.40 18.17 10.49
N VAL A 105 12.04 19.07 11.26
CA VAL A 105 12.03 20.52 10.98
C VAL A 105 12.61 20.80 9.60
N LYS A 106 13.78 20.23 9.29
CA LYS A 106 14.41 20.38 7.96
C LYS A 106 13.54 19.81 6.86
N ARG A 107 13.05 18.57 7.01
CA ARG A 107 12.23 17.92 5.99
C ARG A 107 10.91 18.66 5.75
N SER A 108 10.22 19.10 6.81
CA SER A 108 8.97 19.85 6.68
C SER A 108 9.15 21.23 6.04
N PHE A 109 10.27 21.90 6.30
CA PHE A 109 10.66 23.13 5.59
C PHE A 109 10.87 22.86 4.09
N LEU A 110 11.67 21.86 3.75
CA LEU A 110 11.94 21.51 2.35
C LEU A 110 10.66 21.12 1.61
N THR A 111 9.80 20.31 2.24
CA THR A 111 8.49 19.95 1.67
C THR A 111 7.61 21.19 1.44
N ASP A 112 7.65 22.21 2.31
CA ASP A 112 6.89 23.46 2.12
C ASP A 112 7.38 24.26 0.90
N ARG A 113 8.70 24.37 0.76
CA ARG A 113 9.34 25.38 -0.08
C ARG A 113 9.75 24.90 -1.47
N ARG A 114 10.10 23.62 -1.63
CA ARG A 114 10.45 23.02 -2.92
C ARG A 114 9.26 23.01 -3.89
N ARG A 115 9.58 22.84 -5.18
CA ARG A 115 8.61 22.38 -6.19
C ARG A 115 7.90 21.11 -5.69
N LEU A 116 6.57 21.09 -5.83
CA LEU A 116 5.71 20.00 -5.35
C LEU A 116 6.13 18.67 -5.96
N GLU A 117 6.48 18.68 -7.24
CA GLU A 117 6.93 17.54 -8.04
C GLU A 117 8.23 16.94 -7.49
N TYR A 118 9.18 17.80 -7.13
CA TYR A 118 10.49 17.39 -6.63
C TYR A 118 10.40 16.63 -5.30
N ASN A 119 9.40 16.94 -4.46
CA ASN A 119 9.26 16.35 -3.14
C ASN A 119 9.02 14.84 -3.13
N ASN A 120 8.50 14.25 -4.21
CA ASN A 120 8.23 12.82 -4.32
C ASN A 120 9.44 11.99 -4.78
N ILE A 121 10.46 12.63 -5.37
CA ILE A 121 11.61 11.94 -5.97
C ILE A 121 12.33 11.06 -4.93
N SER A 122 12.36 11.45 -3.65
CA SER A 122 12.98 10.63 -2.59
C SER A 122 12.28 9.28 -2.37
N GLY A 123 11.00 9.13 -2.75
CA GLY A 123 10.31 7.84 -2.71
C GLY A 123 10.91 6.79 -3.67
N LEU A 124 11.62 7.25 -4.70
CA LEU A 124 12.39 6.39 -5.60
C LEU A 124 13.65 5.80 -4.94
N GLY A 125 14.05 6.27 -3.76
CA GLY A 125 15.17 5.75 -2.97
C GLY A 125 16.45 5.60 -3.80
N PRO A 126 16.95 4.37 -4.03
CA PRO A 126 18.14 4.08 -4.84
C PRO A 126 18.14 4.76 -6.21
N TYR A 127 16.96 4.95 -6.81
CA TYR A 127 16.79 5.47 -8.17
C TYR A 127 16.63 6.99 -8.22
N ALA A 128 16.58 7.67 -7.07
CA ALA A 128 16.36 9.12 -7.01
C ALA A 128 17.43 9.91 -7.76
N ALA A 129 18.72 9.55 -7.62
CA ALA A 129 19.82 10.22 -8.32
C ALA A 129 19.73 10.04 -9.84
N ALA A 130 19.34 8.86 -10.31
CA ALA A 130 19.10 8.59 -11.72
C ALA A 130 17.95 9.45 -12.26
N PHE A 131 16.84 9.52 -11.52
CA PHE A 131 15.69 10.35 -11.88
C PHE A 131 16.08 11.83 -11.96
N ILE A 132 16.75 12.37 -10.93
CA ILE A 132 17.18 13.78 -10.89
C ILE A 132 18.01 14.13 -12.11
N LYS A 133 19.01 13.31 -12.44
CA LYS A 133 19.88 13.59 -13.59
C LYS A 133 19.14 13.43 -14.92
N ASN A 134 18.40 12.32 -15.10
CA ASN A 134 17.86 11.95 -16.39
C ASN A 134 16.51 12.60 -16.72
N ALA A 135 15.82 13.17 -15.73
CA ALA A 135 14.68 14.06 -15.91
C ALA A 135 15.08 15.55 -15.96
N ASP A 136 16.36 15.87 -15.71
CA ASP A 136 16.84 17.24 -15.43
C ASP A 136 16.05 17.91 -14.30
N ALA A 137 15.79 17.17 -13.21
CA ALA A 137 14.95 17.64 -12.12
C ALA A 137 15.70 18.65 -11.22
N LYS A 138 15.06 19.78 -10.92
CA LYS A 138 15.67 20.93 -10.24
C LYS A 138 14.88 21.37 -9.02
N THR A 139 15.62 21.91 -8.07
CA THR A 139 15.10 22.59 -6.89
C THR A 139 16.04 23.73 -6.49
N ASP A 140 15.49 24.76 -5.88
CA ASP A 140 16.19 25.90 -5.29
C ASP A 140 16.42 25.71 -3.77
N TYR A 141 15.82 24.68 -3.17
CA TYR A 141 15.95 24.41 -1.73
C TYR A 141 16.63 23.06 -1.47
N TYR A 142 17.87 23.10 -0.99
CA TYR A 142 18.64 21.92 -0.59
C TYR A 142 18.76 21.77 0.94
N ASP A 143 18.68 22.88 1.67
CA ASP A 143 18.74 22.91 3.13
C ASP A 143 17.79 23.98 3.71
N VAL A 144 17.69 24.03 5.05
CA VAL A 144 17.08 25.15 5.76
C VAL A 144 17.99 26.39 5.70
N PRO A 145 17.42 27.61 5.67
CA PRO A 145 18.19 28.84 5.75
C PRO A 145 18.81 29.03 7.14
N ALA A 146 19.79 29.94 7.27
CA ALA A 146 20.42 30.25 8.55
C ALA A 146 19.48 30.93 9.57
N ALA A 147 18.41 31.56 9.08
CA ALA A 147 17.42 32.28 9.89
C ALA A 147 16.01 32.11 9.28
N PRO A 148 14.94 32.42 10.02
CA PRO A 148 13.58 32.37 9.50
C PRO A 148 13.39 33.18 8.21
N GLN A 149 12.67 32.61 7.24
CA GLN A 149 12.41 33.28 5.97
C GLN A 149 11.61 34.58 6.19
N PRO A 150 11.86 35.65 5.40
CA PRO A 150 11.02 36.85 5.43
C PRO A 150 9.55 36.58 5.10
N ALA A 151 8.64 37.38 5.66
CA ALA A 151 7.18 37.29 5.51
C ALA A 151 6.67 36.99 4.09
N ASN A 152 7.19 37.70 3.08
CA ASN A 152 6.69 37.63 1.71
C ASN A 152 7.57 36.80 0.79
N THR A 153 8.32 35.83 1.32
CA THR A 153 9.22 35.00 0.52
C THR A 153 8.42 34.16 -0.50
N PRO A 154 8.57 34.40 -1.81
CA PRO A 154 7.77 33.73 -2.84
C PRO A 154 8.11 32.25 -2.91
N TYR A 155 7.14 31.39 -3.22
CA TYR A 155 7.40 29.97 -3.48
C TYR A 155 8.35 29.77 -4.67
N SER A 156 9.01 28.62 -4.71
CA SER A 156 9.89 28.21 -5.80
C SER A 156 9.20 28.31 -7.17
N ASN A 157 9.82 29.07 -8.09
CA ASN A 157 9.39 29.23 -9.47
C ASN A 157 10.31 28.52 -10.47
N VAL A 158 11.27 27.70 -9.99
CA VAL A 158 12.16 26.95 -10.87
C VAL A 158 11.35 25.97 -11.73
N THR A 159 11.74 25.82 -12.99
CA THR A 159 11.22 24.75 -13.84
C THR A 159 11.70 23.42 -13.26
N TRP A 160 10.77 22.59 -12.79
CA TRP A 160 11.10 21.46 -11.92
C TRP A 160 11.79 20.30 -12.65
N ALA A 161 11.58 20.13 -13.96
CA ALA A 161 12.17 19.10 -14.81
C ALA A 161 12.00 19.43 -16.31
N ASN A 162 12.74 18.74 -17.18
CA ASN A 162 12.67 18.91 -18.63
C ASN A 162 11.75 17.85 -19.29
N PRO A 163 10.66 18.24 -19.96
CA PRO A 163 9.74 17.31 -20.63
C PRO A 163 10.31 16.62 -21.87
N ASP A 164 11.47 17.07 -22.39
CA ASP A 164 12.18 16.49 -23.54
C ASP A 164 13.42 15.68 -23.09
N SER A 165 13.54 15.41 -21.79
CA SER A 165 14.62 14.61 -21.22
C SER A 165 14.47 13.11 -21.50
N LYS A 166 15.42 12.30 -21.02
CA LYS A 166 15.35 10.83 -21.12
C LYS A 166 14.18 10.22 -20.34
N LEU A 167 13.63 10.97 -19.38
CA LEU A 167 12.42 10.63 -18.62
C LEU A 167 11.27 11.59 -18.93
N GLY A 168 11.26 12.14 -20.15
CA GLY A 168 10.33 13.18 -20.60
C GLY A 168 8.86 12.74 -20.49
N ALA A 169 8.52 11.51 -20.86
CA ALA A 169 7.15 11.02 -20.72
C ALA A 169 6.73 10.90 -19.24
N MET A 170 7.64 10.53 -18.33
CA MET A 170 7.33 10.57 -16.88
C MET A 170 7.06 12.01 -16.41
N VAL A 171 7.89 12.98 -16.84
CA VAL A 171 7.72 14.41 -16.51
C VAL A 171 6.38 14.95 -17.05
N GLN A 172 6.04 14.63 -18.30
CA GLN A 172 4.78 15.02 -18.93
C GLN A 172 3.57 14.38 -18.25
N LEU A 173 3.64 13.11 -17.84
CA LEU A 173 2.55 12.43 -17.15
C LEU A 173 2.31 13.03 -15.75
N ILE A 174 3.39 13.38 -15.05
CA ILE A 174 3.32 14.13 -13.78
C ILE A 174 2.68 15.51 -13.99
N ALA A 175 3.02 16.21 -15.08
CA ALA A 175 2.39 17.50 -15.38
C ALA A 175 0.88 17.35 -15.66
N ALA A 176 0.49 16.31 -16.41
CA ALA A 176 -0.91 16.04 -16.76
C ALA A 176 -1.81 15.83 -15.54
N THR A 177 -1.34 15.13 -14.50
CA THR A 177 -2.15 14.89 -13.28
C THR A 177 -2.43 16.17 -12.49
N ARG A 178 -1.58 17.20 -12.63
CA ARG A 178 -1.69 18.44 -11.86
C ARG A 178 -2.69 19.46 -12.41
N VAL A 179 -3.23 19.25 -13.60
CA VAL A 179 -4.12 20.21 -14.29
C VAL A 179 -5.41 20.45 -13.50
N PHE A 180 -6.04 19.39 -13.01
CA PHE A 180 -7.33 19.46 -12.27
C PHE A 180 -7.19 19.15 -10.77
N GLY A 181 -5.96 18.93 -10.28
CA GLY A 181 -5.63 18.68 -8.86
C GLY A 181 -5.42 19.94 -8.01
N GLY A 182 -5.88 21.10 -8.48
CA GLY A 182 -5.77 22.35 -7.74
C GLY A 182 -6.74 22.41 -6.55
N THR A 183 -6.20 22.52 -5.32
CA THR A 183 -7.04 22.64 -4.11
C THR A 183 -7.56 24.05 -3.84
N GLY A 184 -7.18 25.05 -4.65
CA GLY A 184 -7.61 26.44 -4.44
C GLY A 184 -9.13 26.59 -4.46
N VAL A 185 -9.79 25.89 -5.39
CA VAL A 185 -11.26 25.90 -5.53
C VAL A 185 -11.94 25.27 -4.30
N PRO A 186 -11.65 24.02 -3.88
CA PRO A 186 -12.27 23.44 -2.68
C PRO A 186 -11.91 24.17 -1.38
N LYS A 187 -10.72 24.77 -1.26
CA LYS A 187 -10.36 25.58 -0.08
C LYS A 187 -11.31 26.75 0.13
N HIS A 188 -11.68 27.45 -0.94
CA HIS A 188 -12.58 28.59 -0.87
C HIS A 188 -14.05 28.19 -0.69
N PHE A 189 -14.39 26.92 -0.94
CA PHE A 189 -15.68 26.35 -0.59
C PHE A 189 -15.76 26.05 0.92
N PHE A 190 -14.80 25.32 1.49
CA PHE A 190 -14.86 24.90 2.91
C PHE A 190 -14.42 25.97 3.90
N LYS A 191 -13.48 26.85 3.52
CA LYS A 191 -12.96 27.96 4.34
C LYS A 191 -12.49 27.55 5.76
N PHE A 192 -11.98 26.34 5.93
CA PHE A 192 -11.50 25.86 7.23
C PHE A 192 -10.23 26.59 7.64
N ILE A 193 -10.14 27.03 8.89
CA ILE A 193 -9.03 27.87 9.38
C ILE A 193 -7.78 27.02 9.66
N ARG A 194 -6.58 27.55 9.44
CA ARG A 194 -5.33 26.81 9.71
C ARG A 194 -5.11 26.53 11.20
N PRO A 195 -4.50 25.39 11.57
CA PRO A 195 -4.38 24.99 12.97
C PRO A 195 -3.52 25.95 13.80
N TYR A 196 -2.43 26.50 13.25
CA TYR A 196 -1.64 27.53 13.96
C TYR A 196 -2.39 28.85 14.19
N ARG A 197 -3.51 29.09 13.49
CA ARG A 197 -4.39 30.24 13.73
C ARG A 197 -5.51 29.91 14.71
N GLN A 198 -5.97 28.66 14.71
CA GLN A 198 -7.00 28.18 15.64
C GLN A 198 -6.44 27.97 17.06
N ASP A 199 -5.20 27.50 17.18
CA ASP A 199 -4.52 27.28 18.46
C ASP A 199 -3.04 27.74 18.38
N PRO A 200 -2.80 29.06 18.34
CA PRO A 200 -1.45 29.63 18.19
C PRO A 200 -0.53 29.35 19.39
N GLN A 201 -1.09 29.00 20.55
CA GLN A 201 -0.32 28.71 21.75
C GLN A 201 0.31 27.31 21.71
N HIS A 202 -0.37 26.35 21.07
CA HIS A 202 0.06 24.95 21.11
C HIS A 202 0.51 24.39 19.75
N VAL A 203 -0.02 24.89 18.64
CA VAL A 203 0.40 24.45 17.29
C VAL A 203 1.52 25.35 16.79
N LEU A 204 2.75 24.85 16.87
CA LEU A 204 3.95 25.65 16.62
C LEU A 204 4.35 25.63 15.12
N PRO A 205 4.37 26.79 14.43
CA PRO A 205 4.91 26.90 13.07
C PRO A 205 6.34 26.36 12.98
N ASN A 206 6.74 25.83 11.82
CA ASN A 206 8.15 25.54 11.57
C ASN A 206 8.98 26.82 11.80
N PRO A 207 10.08 26.78 12.56
CA PRO A 207 10.86 27.97 12.91
C PRO A 207 11.34 28.74 11.67
N TYR A 208 11.62 28.07 10.56
CA TYR A 208 12.07 28.72 9.33
C TYR A 208 10.94 29.31 8.48
N LEU A 209 9.68 28.98 8.80
CA LEU A 209 8.48 29.42 8.07
C LEU A 209 7.63 30.39 8.89
N VAL A 210 7.97 30.68 10.15
CA VAL A 210 7.11 31.42 11.08
C VAL A 210 6.66 32.78 10.52
N ASN A 211 7.57 33.58 9.96
CA ASN A 211 7.18 34.89 9.40
C ASN A 211 6.30 34.74 8.15
N VAL A 212 6.61 33.77 7.28
CA VAL A 212 5.80 33.45 6.08
C VAL A 212 4.39 33.02 6.49
N MET A 213 4.27 32.24 7.55
CA MET A 213 2.98 31.78 8.07
C MET A 213 2.20 32.90 8.76
N HIS A 214 2.87 33.77 9.51
CA HIS A 214 2.23 34.94 10.13
C HIS A 214 1.73 35.94 9.08
N ALA A 215 2.47 36.16 8.00
CA ALA A 215 2.10 37.09 6.93
C ALA A 215 1.09 36.53 5.92
N ALA A 216 0.76 35.24 6.01
CA ALA A 216 -0.20 34.63 5.09
C ALA A 216 -1.58 35.31 5.19
N LYS A 217 -2.25 35.49 4.05
CA LYS A 217 -3.57 36.13 3.97
C LYS A 217 -4.64 35.38 4.77
N ALA A 218 -5.71 36.08 5.16
CA ALA A 218 -6.80 35.50 5.93
C ALA A 218 -7.54 34.36 5.21
N ASP A 219 -7.60 34.41 3.87
CA ASP A 219 -8.17 33.39 2.98
C ASP A 219 -7.23 32.20 2.71
N ASP A 220 -6.05 32.16 3.36
CA ASP A 220 -5.16 31.01 3.32
C ASP A 220 -5.71 29.86 4.18
N TYR A 221 -6.65 29.09 3.62
CA TYR A 221 -7.42 28.05 4.32
C TYR A 221 -6.69 26.69 4.43
N ASP A 222 -7.12 25.89 5.40
CA ASP A 222 -6.56 24.60 5.78
C ASP A 222 -7.03 23.46 4.87
N PHE A 223 -8.35 23.22 4.79
CA PHE A 223 -8.92 22.01 4.19
C PHE A 223 -9.34 22.22 2.72
N PRO A 224 -9.01 21.29 1.80
CA PRO A 224 -8.04 20.18 1.95
C PRO A 224 -6.59 20.67 1.77
N SER A 225 -5.60 19.91 2.22
CA SER A 225 -4.17 20.23 2.04
C SER A 225 -3.71 20.09 0.58
N GLY A 226 -3.21 21.18 -0.01
CA GLY A 226 -2.72 21.23 -1.39
C GLY A 226 -1.41 20.47 -1.61
N HIS A 227 -0.44 20.62 -0.70
CA HIS A 227 0.80 19.84 -0.75
C HIS A 227 0.53 18.34 -0.61
N THR A 228 -0.45 17.95 0.20
CA THR A 228 -0.82 16.53 0.32
C THR A 228 -1.45 16.01 -0.96
N SER A 229 -2.41 16.74 -1.54
CA SER A 229 -3.03 16.37 -2.82
C SER A 229 -1.97 16.16 -3.90
N ALA A 230 -1.08 17.14 -4.08
CA ALA A 230 0.03 17.02 -5.01
C ALA A 230 0.95 15.83 -4.69
N GLY A 231 1.23 15.61 -3.40
CA GLY A 231 1.99 14.46 -2.91
C GLY A 231 1.44 13.13 -3.43
N PHE A 232 0.13 12.90 -3.29
CA PHE A 232 -0.52 11.68 -3.76
C PHE A 232 -0.70 11.64 -5.28
N GLU A 233 -1.07 12.75 -5.93
CA GLU A 233 -1.20 12.81 -7.39
C GLU A 233 0.09 12.40 -8.10
N ILE A 234 1.21 12.99 -7.68
CA ILE A 234 2.53 12.75 -8.27
C ILE A 234 3.04 11.37 -7.88
N GLY A 235 2.98 11.02 -6.59
CA GLY A 235 3.54 9.77 -6.09
C GLY A 235 2.79 8.53 -6.59
N GLU A 236 1.47 8.59 -6.78
CA GLU A 236 0.70 7.49 -7.37
C GLU A 236 0.94 7.34 -8.88
N VAL A 237 1.13 8.44 -9.61
CA VAL A 237 1.56 8.39 -11.01
C VAL A 237 2.98 7.82 -11.15
N MET A 238 3.89 8.21 -10.27
CA MET A 238 5.24 7.61 -10.20
C MET A 238 5.15 6.11 -9.86
N ALA A 239 4.29 5.72 -8.91
CA ALA A 239 4.05 4.33 -8.55
C ALA A 239 3.44 3.51 -9.69
N TYR A 240 2.59 4.13 -10.53
CA TYR A 240 2.07 3.50 -11.73
C TYR A 240 3.20 3.28 -12.76
N ALA A 241 4.01 4.30 -13.05
CA ALA A 241 5.08 4.20 -14.03
C ALA A 241 6.23 3.27 -13.57
N PHE A 242 6.50 3.23 -12.25
CA PHE A 242 7.59 2.47 -11.65
C PHE A 242 7.12 1.63 -10.44
N PRO A 243 6.36 0.54 -10.69
CA PRO A 243 5.69 -0.23 -9.64
C PRO A 243 6.65 -1.00 -8.71
N GLU A 244 7.93 -1.13 -9.05
CA GLU A 244 9.00 -1.64 -8.18
C GLU A 244 9.14 -0.80 -6.89
N ARG A 245 8.71 0.47 -6.94
CA ARG A 245 8.73 1.42 -5.81
C ARG A 245 7.33 1.82 -5.35
N PHE A 246 6.32 1.01 -5.62
CA PHE A 246 4.91 1.38 -5.37
C PHE A 246 4.67 1.76 -3.91
N GLN A 247 5.03 0.86 -2.98
CA GLN A 247 4.83 1.06 -1.55
C GLN A 247 5.62 2.26 -1.02
N GLU A 248 6.85 2.43 -1.47
CA GLU A 248 7.76 3.51 -1.07
C GLU A 248 7.24 4.86 -1.58
N SER A 249 6.74 4.90 -2.81
CA SER A 249 6.15 6.10 -3.42
C SER A 249 4.91 6.57 -2.66
N VAL A 250 3.94 5.70 -2.39
CA VAL A 250 2.75 6.09 -1.60
C VAL A 250 3.10 6.40 -0.14
N THR A 251 4.15 5.76 0.41
CA THR A 251 4.67 6.12 1.73
C THR A 251 5.24 7.53 1.75
N ARG A 252 6.02 7.91 0.72
CA ARG A 252 6.53 9.27 0.60
C ARG A 252 5.41 10.29 0.39
N SER A 253 4.40 9.98 -0.42
CA SER A 253 3.20 10.83 -0.57
C SER A 253 2.51 11.07 0.77
N SER A 254 2.35 10.03 1.59
CA SER A 254 1.77 10.17 2.95
C SER A 254 2.65 11.04 3.86
N GLU A 255 3.98 10.94 3.70
CA GLU A 255 4.94 11.72 4.48
C GLU A 255 4.93 13.19 4.11
N ILE A 256 4.75 13.53 2.83
CA ILE A 256 4.55 14.91 2.39
C ILE A 256 3.36 15.54 3.14
N GLY A 257 2.28 14.79 3.33
CA GLY A 257 1.16 15.22 4.15
C GLY A 257 1.53 15.39 5.63
N TYR A 258 2.21 14.41 6.21
CA TYR A 258 2.69 14.47 7.60
C TYR A 258 3.62 15.66 7.84
N ASP A 259 4.49 15.99 6.88
CA ASP A 259 5.38 17.15 6.88
C ASP A 259 4.61 18.47 6.98
N ARG A 260 3.34 18.53 6.53
CA ARG A 260 2.51 19.74 6.66
C ARG A 260 1.95 19.91 8.07
N VAL A 261 1.71 18.80 8.78
CA VAL A 261 1.36 18.82 10.21
C VAL A 261 2.59 19.17 11.02
N LEU A 262 3.75 18.59 10.72
CA LEU A 262 5.04 18.96 11.32
C LEU A 262 5.35 20.44 11.14
N ALA A 263 5.00 21.04 10.01
CA ALA A 263 5.19 22.47 9.78
C ALA A 263 4.23 23.38 10.60
N GLY A 264 3.24 22.80 11.27
CA GLY A 264 2.14 23.53 11.93
C GLY A 264 1.14 24.14 10.96
N ARG A 265 1.26 23.86 9.66
CA ARG A 265 0.49 24.54 8.60
C ARG A 265 -0.85 23.88 8.30
N HIS A 266 -0.93 22.55 8.42
CA HIS A 266 -2.14 21.79 8.12
C HIS A 266 -2.57 20.89 9.27
N SER A 267 -3.89 20.78 9.49
CA SER A 267 -4.46 19.81 10.43
C SER A 267 -4.41 18.38 9.87
N PRO A 268 -4.43 17.34 10.73
CA PRO A 268 -4.68 15.96 10.29
C PRO A 268 -5.89 15.81 9.36
N LEU A 269 -7.01 16.50 9.66
CA LEU A 269 -8.22 16.45 8.82
C LEU A 269 -7.96 16.98 7.41
N ALA A 270 -7.27 18.11 7.28
CA ALA A 270 -6.87 18.67 5.98
C ALA A 270 -5.93 17.76 5.20
N VAL A 271 -5.01 17.06 5.89
CA VAL A 271 -4.12 16.09 5.25
C VAL A 271 -4.88 14.86 4.77
N MET A 272 -5.82 14.34 5.57
CA MET A 272 -6.68 13.21 5.17
C MET A 272 -7.54 13.56 3.94
N GLY A 273 -8.15 14.75 3.90
CA GLY A 273 -8.90 15.24 2.75
C GLY A 273 -8.02 15.49 1.52
N GLY A 274 -6.80 16.02 1.71
CA GLY A 274 -5.83 16.20 0.62
C GLY A 274 -5.43 14.88 -0.04
N ARG A 275 -5.23 13.82 0.75
CA ARG A 275 -4.99 12.46 0.22
C ARG A 275 -6.16 11.95 -0.61
N MET A 276 -7.39 12.02 -0.07
CA MET A 276 -8.60 11.58 -0.78
C MET A 276 -8.72 12.22 -2.15
N PHE A 277 -8.57 13.54 -2.18
CA PHE A 277 -8.65 14.31 -3.40
C PHE A 277 -7.53 13.98 -4.38
N GLY A 278 -6.28 13.89 -3.90
CA GLY A 278 -5.13 13.57 -4.74
C GLY A 278 -5.21 12.17 -5.37
N THR A 279 -5.62 11.15 -4.60
CA THR A 279 -5.82 9.79 -5.10
C THR A 279 -6.92 9.74 -6.16
N ALA A 280 -8.03 10.46 -5.97
CA ALA A 280 -9.12 10.53 -6.94
C ALA A 280 -8.67 11.19 -8.27
N VAL A 281 -7.86 12.25 -8.19
CA VAL A 281 -7.28 12.92 -9.37
C VAL A 281 -6.26 12.04 -10.09
N ALA A 282 -5.39 11.33 -9.36
CA ALA A 282 -4.45 10.39 -9.95
C ALA A 282 -5.18 9.29 -10.73
N ALA A 283 -6.19 8.68 -10.11
CA ALA A 283 -6.99 7.65 -10.75
C ALA A 283 -7.75 8.18 -11.97
N ALA A 284 -8.30 9.40 -11.91
CA ALA A 284 -8.97 10.01 -13.06
C ALA A 284 -8.00 10.20 -14.24
N THR A 285 -6.83 10.79 -13.98
CA THR A 285 -5.77 10.99 -14.99
C THR A 285 -5.33 9.66 -15.62
N LEU A 286 -5.13 8.62 -14.82
CA LEU A 286 -4.70 7.31 -15.31
C LEU A 286 -5.81 6.54 -16.07
N ASN A 287 -7.08 6.90 -15.87
CA ASN A 287 -8.20 6.34 -16.64
C ASN A 287 -8.49 7.13 -17.92
N ASP A 288 -7.96 8.34 -18.06
CA ASP A 288 -8.25 9.19 -19.21
C ASP A 288 -7.68 8.58 -20.50
N PRO A 289 -8.51 8.35 -21.54
CA PRO A 289 -8.05 7.86 -22.83
C PRO A 289 -6.95 8.72 -23.46
N GLN A 290 -6.94 10.03 -23.22
CA GLN A 290 -5.98 10.97 -23.80
C GLN A 290 -4.54 10.66 -23.36
N TYR A 291 -4.36 10.09 -22.17
CA TYR A 291 -3.03 9.83 -21.60
C TYR A 291 -2.53 8.40 -21.78
N GLN A 292 -3.30 7.48 -22.38
CA GLN A 292 -2.90 6.07 -22.49
C GLN A 292 -1.56 5.87 -23.21
N GLY A 293 -1.33 6.61 -24.30
CA GLY A 293 -0.06 6.59 -25.02
C GLY A 293 1.10 7.12 -24.17
N LEU A 294 0.86 8.19 -23.42
CA LEU A 294 1.84 8.81 -22.53
C LEU A 294 2.20 7.88 -21.35
N MET A 295 1.21 7.24 -20.74
CA MET A 295 1.38 6.26 -19.66
C MET A 295 2.25 5.09 -20.09
N LYS A 296 2.04 4.56 -21.31
CA LYS A 296 2.87 3.48 -21.86
C LYS A 296 4.33 3.92 -22.02
N ARG A 297 4.56 5.12 -22.55
CA ARG A 297 5.93 5.66 -22.70
C ARG A 297 6.59 5.90 -21.35
N ALA A 298 5.88 6.51 -20.39
CA ALA A 298 6.39 6.75 -19.04
C ALA A 298 6.79 5.44 -18.33
N TYR A 299 5.97 4.37 -18.47
CA TYR A 299 6.32 3.04 -17.98
C TYR A 299 7.57 2.48 -18.66
N GLN A 300 7.67 2.60 -19.99
CA GLN A 300 8.85 2.14 -20.74
C GLN A 300 10.13 2.89 -20.34
N GLU A 301 10.07 4.21 -20.19
CA GLU A 301 11.18 5.04 -19.72
C GLU A 301 11.64 4.62 -18.31
N ALA A 302 10.70 4.40 -17.39
CA ALA A 302 11.00 3.98 -16.03
C ALA A 302 11.74 2.62 -15.96
N HIS A 303 11.50 1.72 -16.92
CA HIS A 303 12.14 0.40 -16.98
C HIS A 303 13.34 0.34 -17.94
N SER A 304 13.83 1.49 -18.40
CA SER A 304 15.00 1.61 -19.27
C SER A 304 16.30 1.88 -18.49
N ASP A 305 17.41 2.03 -19.21
CA ASP A 305 18.71 2.47 -18.67
C ASP A 305 18.68 3.92 -18.15
N ALA A 306 17.58 4.66 -18.39
CA ALA A 306 17.38 5.98 -17.79
C ALA A 306 17.01 5.90 -16.30
N LEU A 307 16.41 4.81 -15.82
CA LEU A 307 15.97 4.70 -14.43
C LEU A 307 16.30 3.32 -13.81
N LEU A 308 15.50 2.28 -14.11
CA LEU A 308 15.65 0.95 -13.48
C LEU A 308 17.06 0.36 -13.66
N HIS A 309 17.65 0.50 -14.85
CA HIS A 309 18.97 -0.05 -15.17
C HIS A 309 20.07 1.01 -15.20
N SER A 310 19.80 2.19 -14.65
CA SER A 310 20.75 3.31 -14.69
C SER A 310 22.03 3.02 -13.88
N PRO A 311 23.22 3.40 -14.38
CA PRO A 311 24.46 3.31 -13.61
C PRO A 311 24.50 4.27 -12.41
N LEU A 312 23.50 5.15 -12.27
CA LEU A 312 23.39 6.12 -11.18
C LEU A 312 22.59 5.60 -9.99
N VAL A 313 22.08 4.36 -10.06
CA VAL A 313 21.39 3.72 -8.94
C VAL A 313 22.34 3.56 -7.76
N THR A 314 21.93 4.05 -6.60
CA THR A 314 22.74 4.05 -5.38
C THR A 314 22.34 2.92 -4.44
N LYS A 315 23.03 2.79 -3.30
CA LYS A 315 22.63 1.85 -2.23
C LYS A 315 21.72 2.49 -1.17
N ASN A 316 21.55 3.82 -1.18
CA ASN A 316 20.78 4.51 -0.15
C ASN A 316 19.28 4.35 -0.39
N ASP A 317 18.54 3.96 0.65
CA ASP A 317 17.09 3.81 0.57
C ASP A 317 16.43 4.19 1.90
N ASP A 318 16.02 5.46 2.01
CA ASP A 318 15.32 5.99 3.19
C ASP A 318 13.96 5.29 3.43
N PHE A 319 13.45 4.59 2.42
CA PHE A 319 12.21 3.81 2.46
C PHE A 319 12.49 2.30 2.32
N GLY A 320 13.69 1.81 2.57
CA GLY A 320 14.02 0.38 2.42
C GLY A 320 13.37 -0.53 3.46
N ASP A 321 12.92 0.00 4.61
CA ASP A 321 12.27 -0.79 5.66
C ASP A 321 10.75 -0.90 5.46
N TYR A 322 10.34 -2.06 4.94
CA TYR A 322 8.93 -2.36 4.66
C TYR A 322 8.01 -2.20 5.88
N ARG A 323 8.43 -2.64 7.07
CA ARG A 323 7.56 -2.65 8.27
C ARG A 323 7.33 -1.23 8.79
N THR A 324 8.37 -0.42 8.74
CA THR A 324 8.35 1.00 9.09
C THR A 324 7.45 1.76 8.12
N ASN A 325 7.60 1.53 6.81
CA ASN A 325 6.73 2.13 5.81
C ASN A 325 5.26 1.76 6.03
N GLN A 326 4.98 0.47 6.24
CA GLN A 326 3.61 -0.02 6.50
C GLN A 326 2.99 0.65 7.72
N LYS A 327 3.73 0.71 8.84
CA LYS A 327 3.27 1.34 10.08
C LYS A 327 3.02 2.84 9.88
N ASN A 328 3.96 3.53 9.25
CA ASN A 328 3.88 4.98 9.04
C ASN A 328 2.75 5.35 8.09
N TYR A 329 2.63 4.65 6.96
CA TYR A 329 1.54 4.87 6.01
C TYR A 329 0.18 4.70 6.68
N ARG A 330 -0.04 3.56 7.37
CA ARG A 330 -1.31 3.29 8.06
C ARG A 330 -1.63 4.29 9.17
N PHE A 331 -0.64 4.71 9.95
CA PHE A 331 -0.84 5.79 10.92
C PHE A 331 -1.29 7.07 10.22
N ARG A 332 -0.64 7.47 9.13
CA ARG A 332 -0.93 8.71 8.39
C ARG A 332 -2.23 8.67 7.59
N MET A 333 -2.90 7.51 7.48
CA MET A 333 -4.25 7.44 6.92
C MET A 333 -5.32 8.01 7.87
N THR A 334 -5.08 7.98 9.19
CA THR A 334 -6.09 8.36 10.20
C THR A 334 -5.57 9.27 11.31
N TYR A 335 -4.25 9.38 11.47
CA TYR A 335 -3.55 10.12 12.54
C TYR A 335 -3.93 9.68 13.96
N GLY A 336 -4.54 8.49 14.10
CA GLY A 336 -5.08 8.02 15.39
C GLY A 336 -6.39 8.69 15.81
N LEU A 337 -7.04 9.44 14.92
CA LEU A 337 -8.40 9.96 15.18
C LEU A 337 -9.38 8.79 15.40
N PRO A 338 -10.40 8.97 16.26
CA PRO A 338 -11.30 7.90 16.64
C PRO A 338 -12.31 7.56 15.54
N GLN A 339 -12.91 6.36 15.61
CA GLN A 339 -13.98 5.93 14.71
C GLN A 339 -15.36 6.35 15.24
N ASN A 340 -15.69 7.64 15.16
CA ASN A 340 -16.93 8.19 15.70
C ASN A 340 -18.14 8.10 14.74
N GLY A 341 -17.92 7.75 13.48
CA GLY A 341 -18.96 7.58 12.46
C GLY A 341 -19.57 6.17 12.43
N ASP A 342 -20.33 5.88 11.37
CA ASP A 342 -20.94 4.57 11.15
C ASP A 342 -19.87 3.51 10.82
N ARG A 343 -19.74 2.51 11.69
CA ARG A 343 -18.74 1.43 11.60
C ARG A 343 -19.25 0.21 10.81
N THR A 344 -20.44 0.30 10.22
CA THR A 344 -21.12 -0.80 9.52
C THR A 344 -21.10 -0.66 8.00
N ILE A 345 -20.48 0.39 7.46
CA ILE A 345 -20.41 0.64 6.02
C ILE A 345 -19.48 -0.39 5.37
N ALA A 346 -20.07 -1.28 4.57
CA ALA A 346 -19.34 -2.25 3.76
C ALA A 346 -18.28 -1.59 2.87
N PRO A 347 -17.22 -2.31 2.45
CA PRO A 347 -16.22 -1.77 1.52
C PRO A 347 -16.86 -1.16 0.26
N ARG A 348 -16.28 -0.06 -0.22
CA ARG A 348 -16.74 0.66 -1.42
C ARG A 348 -15.52 1.05 -2.25
N VAL A 349 -15.42 0.46 -3.43
CA VAL A 349 -14.33 0.77 -4.35
C VAL A 349 -14.83 1.78 -5.38
N PRO A 350 -14.22 2.97 -5.48
CA PRO A 350 -14.61 3.97 -6.47
C PRO A 350 -14.49 3.44 -7.91
N LYS A 351 -15.27 3.99 -8.84
CA LYS A 351 -15.12 3.65 -10.27
C LYS A 351 -13.70 4.01 -10.72
N GLY A 352 -13.06 3.13 -11.50
CA GLY A 352 -11.73 3.39 -12.07
C GLY A 352 -10.54 3.20 -11.11
N ALA A 353 -10.75 3.06 -9.81
CA ALA A 353 -9.67 2.90 -8.83
C ALA A 353 -8.75 1.68 -9.10
N GLU A 354 -9.23 0.65 -9.81
CA GLU A 354 -8.40 -0.48 -10.20
C GLU A 354 -7.22 -0.13 -11.12
N VAL A 355 -7.20 1.07 -11.72
CA VAL A 355 -6.07 1.56 -12.52
C VAL A 355 -4.83 1.79 -11.66
N LEU A 356 -5.02 2.19 -10.39
CA LEU A 356 -3.94 2.48 -9.44
C LEU A 356 -3.08 1.25 -9.17
N LEU A 357 -3.62 0.04 -9.38
CA LEU A 357 -2.89 -1.21 -9.19
C LEU A 357 -2.51 -1.88 -10.52
N ALA A 358 -2.77 -1.26 -11.67
CA ALA A 358 -2.71 -1.96 -12.96
C ALA A 358 -1.30 -2.42 -13.35
N THR A 359 -0.27 -1.62 -13.10
CA THR A 359 1.13 -1.98 -13.37
C THR A 359 1.77 -2.75 -12.22
N ARG A 360 1.31 -2.54 -10.98
CA ARG A 360 1.77 -3.29 -9.80
C ARG A 360 1.24 -4.72 -9.78
N LEU A 361 0.00 -4.95 -10.18
CA LEU A 361 -0.65 -6.26 -10.21
C LEU A 361 -1.18 -6.58 -11.62
N PRO A 362 -0.28 -6.66 -12.63
CA PRO A 362 -0.66 -6.72 -14.04
C PRO A 362 -1.34 -8.04 -14.46
N TYR A 363 -1.10 -9.11 -13.69
CA TYR A 363 -1.69 -10.43 -13.91
C TYR A 363 -3.10 -10.58 -13.32
N LEU A 364 -3.61 -9.59 -12.60
CA LEU A 364 -4.98 -9.55 -12.11
C LEU A 364 -5.87 -8.82 -13.12
N SER A 365 -7.12 -9.29 -13.30
CA SER A 365 -8.14 -8.54 -14.04
C SER A 365 -8.57 -7.27 -13.30
N LYS A 366 -9.28 -6.36 -13.97
CA LYS A 366 -9.89 -5.17 -13.34
C LYS A 366 -10.72 -5.55 -12.11
N THR A 367 -11.63 -6.52 -12.26
CA THR A 367 -12.47 -7.05 -11.16
C THR A 367 -11.65 -7.57 -9.98
N GLN A 368 -10.54 -8.25 -10.26
CA GLN A 368 -9.66 -8.77 -9.22
C GLN A 368 -8.90 -7.67 -8.48
N ARG A 369 -8.42 -6.65 -9.19
CA ARG A 369 -7.81 -5.46 -8.57
C ARG A 369 -8.83 -4.69 -7.72
N ARG A 370 -10.09 -4.56 -8.18
CA ARG A 370 -11.17 -4.01 -7.36
C ARG A 370 -11.38 -4.83 -6.08
N MET A 371 -11.35 -6.15 -6.16
CA MET A 371 -11.47 -7.00 -4.97
C MET A 371 -10.27 -6.87 -4.03
N ALA A 372 -9.05 -6.72 -4.56
CA ALA A 372 -7.87 -6.43 -3.75
C ALA A 372 -8.02 -5.11 -2.98
N LEU A 373 -8.48 -4.05 -3.65
CA LEU A 373 -8.81 -2.76 -3.01
C LEU A 373 -9.87 -2.95 -1.91
N ALA A 374 -11.03 -3.54 -2.24
CA ALA A 374 -12.14 -3.74 -1.31
C ALA A 374 -11.73 -4.50 -0.04
N THR A 375 -10.93 -5.56 -0.20
CA THR A 375 -10.55 -6.44 0.91
C THR A 375 -9.39 -5.90 1.75
N THR A 376 -8.81 -4.78 1.36
CA THR A 376 -7.73 -4.11 2.09
C THR A 376 -8.12 -2.72 2.60
N GLU A 377 -9.32 -2.23 2.29
CA GLU A 377 -9.85 -0.95 2.79
C GLU A 377 -9.76 -0.85 4.32
N LEU A 378 -9.54 0.39 4.80
CA LEU A 378 -9.72 0.69 6.21
C LEU A 378 -11.18 0.45 6.63
N PRO A 379 -11.44 0.09 7.90
CA PRO A 379 -12.79 0.02 8.42
C PRO A 379 -13.47 1.40 8.37
N SER A 380 -14.80 1.44 8.22
CA SER A 380 -15.55 2.70 8.20
C SER A 380 -15.65 3.36 9.59
N GLY A 381 -16.17 4.58 9.61
CA GLY A 381 -16.43 5.35 10.82
C GLY A 381 -15.32 6.35 11.17
N TYR A 382 -14.24 6.40 10.39
CA TYR A 382 -13.22 7.44 10.56
C TYR A 382 -13.70 8.77 9.98
N PRO A 383 -13.35 9.90 10.61
CA PRO A 383 -13.68 11.22 10.10
C PRO A 383 -13.23 11.44 8.66
N VAL A 384 -14.07 12.10 7.87
CA VAL A 384 -13.83 12.44 6.45
C VAL A 384 -13.82 11.23 5.49
N LEU A 385 -13.37 10.05 5.94
CA LEU A 385 -13.01 8.93 5.05
C LEU A 385 -14.18 8.16 4.45
N ASP A 386 -15.39 8.28 5.01
CA ASP A 386 -16.59 7.58 4.53
C ASP A 386 -17.31 8.38 3.43
N ASP A 387 -16.57 8.76 2.37
CA ASP A 387 -17.17 9.38 1.18
C ASP A 387 -18.04 8.39 0.40
N THR A 388 -18.92 8.92 -0.45
CA THR A 388 -19.93 8.12 -1.14
C THR A 388 -19.33 7.03 -2.03
N GLU A 389 -18.27 7.35 -2.76
CA GLU A 389 -17.61 6.41 -3.70
C GLU A 389 -16.63 5.47 -2.98
N GLY A 390 -15.99 5.92 -1.90
CA GLY A 390 -15.09 5.16 -1.04
C GLY A 390 -13.59 5.48 -1.20
N TRP A 391 -13.23 6.64 -1.75
CA TRP A 391 -11.83 7.06 -1.93
C TRP A 391 -11.04 7.13 -0.60
N GLY A 392 -11.68 7.56 0.49
CA GLY A 392 -11.00 7.80 1.77
C GLY A 392 -10.51 6.56 2.48
N ARG A 393 -11.06 5.39 2.18
CA ARG A 393 -10.70 4.14 2.84
C ARG A 393 -9.69 3.29 2.06
N LEU A 394 -9.31 3.69 0.85
CA LEU A 394 -8.35 2.94 0.04
C LEU A 394 -6.97 2.86 0.72
N ASP A 395 -6.59 1.66 1.18
CA ASP A 395 -5.23 1.36 1.67
C ASP A 395 -4.38 0.80 0.51
N LEU A 396 -3.87 1.71 -0.33
CA LEU A 396 -3.05 1.33 -1.49
C LEU A 396 -1.76 0.59 -1.11
N PHE A 397 -1.19 0.87 0.07
CA PHE A 397 -0.01 0.17 0.56
C PHE A 397 -0.31 -1.32 0.79
N SER A 398 -1.43 -1.61 1.46
CA SER A 398 -1.89 -3.00 1.65
C SER A 398 -2.38 -3.63 0.35
N ALA A 399 -3.11 -2.90 -0.51
CA ALA A 399 -3.63 -3.43 -1.76
C ALA A 399 -2.53 -3.87 -2.75
N ALA A 400 -1.39 -3.17 -2.78
CA ALA A 400 -0.21 -3.54 -3.55
C ALA A 400 0.48 -4.85 -3.10
N ASN A 401 0.04 -5.42 -1.97
CA ASN A 401 0.49 -6.71 -1.45
C ASN A 401 -0.50 -7.85 -1.72
N GLY A 402 -1.47 -7.64 -2.62
CA GLY A 402 -2.49 -8.63 -2.98
C GLY A 402 -3.77 -8.49 -2.15
N TYR A 403 -4.54 -9.57 -2.05
CA TYR A 403 -5.82 -9.57 -1.36
C TYR A 403 -5.65 -9.50 0.16
N GLY A 404 -6.59 -8.86 0.88
CA GLY A 404 -6.73 -9.00 2.35
C GLY A 404 -7.70 -10.11 2.76
N ALA A 405 -8.59 -10.50 1.85
CA ALA A 405 -9.52 -11.61 2.02
C ALA A 405 -9.90 -12.24 0.69
N LEU A 406 -10.29 -13.51 0.71
CA LEU A 406 -10.88 -14.22 -0.43
C LEU A 406 -12.35 -14.48 -0.11
N PRO A 407 -13.29 -13.60 -0.51
CA PRO A 407 -14.72 -13.85 -0.28
C PRO A 407 -15.22 -15.00 -1.16
N THR A 408 -14.62 -15.20 -2.32
CA THR A 408 -14.96 -16.23 -3.31
C THR A 408 -13.70 -16.88 -3.89
N THR A 409 -13.88 -17.94 -4.67
CA THR A 409 -12.77 -18.59 -5.39
C THR A 409 -12.09 -17.60 -6.33
N THR A 410 -10.79 -17.41 -6.13
CA THR A 410 -9.95 -16.49 -6.91
C THR A 410 -8.94 -17.27 -7.72
N LYS A 411 -8.92 -17.04 -9.04
CA LYS A 411 -7.97 -17.65 -9.98
C LYS A 411 -6.91 -16.63 -10.38
N VAL A 412 -5.64 -16.96 -10.15
CA VAL A 412 -4.51 -16.09 -10.45
C VAL A 412 -3.67 -16.74 -11.54
N LYS A 413 -3.74 -16.21 -12.77
CA LYS A 413 -2.97 -16.70 -13.92
C LYS A 413 -1.77 -15.80 -14.17
N MET A 414 -0.58 -16.29 -13.88
CA MET A 414 0.69 -15.57 -14.05
C MET A 414 1.46 -16.12 -15.26
N ASP A 415 2.26 -15.29 -15.90
CA ASP A 415 2.95 -15.62 -17.16
C ASP A 415 4.43 -15.23 -17.06
N ALA A 416 5.29 -16.25 -16.97
CA ALA A 416 6.73 -16.08 -16.88
C ALA A 416 7.33 -15.36 -18.10
N ALA A 417 6.76 -15.54 -19.30
CA ALA A 417 7.31 -14.96 -20.53
C ALA A 417 7.14 -13.44 -20.60
N LYS A 418 6.25 -12.86 -19.78
CA LYS A 418 6.01 -11.41 -19.73
C LYS A 418 6.95 -10.64 -18.79
N GLY A 419 7.80 -11.34 -18.02
CA GLY A 419 8.73 -10.70 -17.08
C GLY A 419 8.06 -9.92 -15.95
N GLY A 420 8.88 -9.24 -15.14
CA GLY A 420 8.45 -8.38 -14.03
C GLY A 420 7.42 -9.06 -13.10
N PHE A 421 6.40 -8.29 -12.69
CA PHE A 421 5.33 -8.80 -11.83
C PHE A 421 4.41 -9.83 -12.50
N ASN A 422 4.36 -9.91 -13.83
CA ASN A 422 3.63 -10.99 -14.50
C ASN A 422 4.31 -12.35 -14.29
N ALA A 423 5.64 -12.34 -14.24
CA ALA A 423 6.44 -13.54 -14.03
C ALA A 423 6.54 -13.92 -12.56
N HIS A 424 6.80 -12.96 -11.66
CA HIS A 424 7.02 -13.23 -10.24
C HIS A 424 6.44 -12.14 -9.34
N ASP A 425 5.70 -12.51 -8.29
CA ASP A 425 5.22 -11.56 -7.29
C ASP A 425 5.14 -12.19 -5.88
N THR A 426 5.10 -11.34 -4.85
CA THR A 426 4.95 -11.70 -3.45
C THR A 426 3.75 -10.99 -2.85
N TRP A 427 2.78 -11.78 -2.38
CA TRP A 427 1.68 -11.31 -1.54
C TRP A 427 2.07 -11.35 -0.07
N ARG A 428 1.94 -10.21 0.61
CA ARG A 428 2.38 -10.03 2.01
C ARG A 428 1.22 -9.86 3.00
N ASN A 429 0.00 -9.67 2.52
CA ASN A 429 -1.17 -9.55 3.39
C ASN A 429 -1.48 -10.88 4.08
N ASP A 430 -2.02 -10.77 5.30
CA ASP A 430 -2.64 -11.90 5.98
C ASP A 430 -4.05 -12.10 5.40
N ILE A 431 -4.23 -13.20 4.65
CA ILE A 431 -5.44 -13.41 3.85
C ILE A 431 -6.48 -14.21 4.62
N THR A 432 -7.68 -13.65 4.76
CA THR A 432 -8.84 -14.31 5.40
C THR A 432 -9.91 -14.71 4.38
N GLY A 433 -11.10 -15.15 4.83
CA GLY A 433 -12.26 -15.43 3.96
C GLY A 433 -12.54 -16.91 3.68
N ASN A 434 -13.65 -17.19 3.01
CA ASN A 434 -14.11 -18.55 2.74
C ASN A 434 -13.71 -19.06 1.35
N GLY A 435 -13.17 -18.20 0.50
CA GLY A 435 -12.78 -18.48 -0.87
C GLY A 435 -11.54 -19.36 -0.99
N LYS A 436 -11.43 -20.01 -2.15
CA LYS A 436 -10.26 -20.80 -2.57
C LYS A 436 -9.31 -19.93 -3.39
N LEU A 437 -7.99 -20.12 -3.23
CA LEU A 437 -7.00 -19.56 -4.16
C LEU A 437 -6.56 -20.63 -5.17
N ILE A 438 -6.63 -20.31 -6.46
CA ILE A 438 -6.16 -21.18 -7.55
C ILE A 438 -5.03 -20.47 -8.30
N LYS A 439 -3.81 -21.01 -8.22
CA LYS A 439 -2.65 -20.53 -8.97
C LYS A 439 -2.56 -21.26 -10.32
N GLN A 440 -2.48 -20.50 -11.40
CA GLN A 440 -2.44 -20.97 -12.79
C GLN A 440 -1.33 -20.25 -13.59
N GLY A 441 -1.07 -20.75 -14.79
CA GLY A 441 -0.06 -20.19 -15.69
C GLY A 441 1.38 -20.48 -15.25
N THR A 442 2.36 -19.99 -15.99
CA THR A 442 3.78 -20.38 -15.87
C THR A 442 4.56 -19.58 -14.81
N GLY A 443 4.07 -18.40 -14.39
CA GLY A 443 4.76 -17.55 -13.41
C GLY A 443 4.75 -18.09 -11.97
N ALA A 444 5.43 -17.39 -11.06
CA ALA A 444 5.52 -17.73 -9.63
C ALA A 444 4.81 -16.73 -8.72
N LEU A 445 4.08 -17.25 -7.73
CA LEU A 445 3.51 -16.45 -6.64
C LEU A 445 4.11 -16.89 -5.30
N THR A 446 4.53 -15.92 -4.48
CA THR A 446 4.92 -16.18 -3.08
C THR A 446 3.86 -15.66 -2.12
N LEU A 447 3.42 -16.50 -1.18
CA LEU A 447 2.54 -16.12 -0.07
C LEU A 447 3.36 -15.98 1.21
N LYS A 448 3.47 -14.74 1.71
CA LYS A 448 4.25 -14.39 2.92
C LYS A 448 3.37 -14.07 4.15
N GLY A 449 2.06 -13.93 3.97
CA GLY A 449 1.13 -13.69 5.08
C GLY A 449 0.89 -14.91 5.97
N HIS A 450 0.35 -14.66 7.16
CA HIS A 450 -0.20 -15.66 8.08
C HIS A 450 -1.67 -15.91 7.74
N ASN A 451 -1.89 -16.70 6.69
CA ASN A 451 -3.20 -16.83 6.08
C ASN A 451 -4.17 -17.70 6.89
N GLN A 452 -5.47 -17.38 6.80
CA GLN A 452 -6.56 -18.04 7.50
C GLN A 452 -7.74 -18.41 6.60
N PHE A 453 -7.66 -18.14 5.29
CA PHE A 453 -8.75 -18.46 4.35
C PHE A 453 -9.09 -19.96 4.36
N LYS A 454 -10.38 -20.27 4.23
CA LYS A 454 -10.94 -21.61 4.49
C LYS A 454 -11.20 -22.44 3.23
N GLY A 455 -11.33 -21.81 2.06
CA GLY A 455 -11.68 -22.50 0.80
C GLY A 455 -10.56 -23.35 0.21
N GLY A 456 -9.35 -23.24 0.76
CA GLY A 456 -8.18 -24.04 0.36
C GLY A 456 -7.35 -23.42 -0.75
N LEU A 457 -6.33 -24.15 -1.14
CA LEU A 457 -5.29 -23.71 -2.07
C LEU A 457 -5.11 -24.75 -3.16
N GLN A 458 -5.12 -24.32 -4.42
CA GLN A 458 -4.96 -25.18 -5.58
C GLN A 458 -3.87 -24.65 -6.50
N VAL A 459 -2.96 -25.54 -6.95
CA VAL A 459 -1.91 -25.22 -7.92
C VAL A 459 -2.16 -26.02 -9.18
N ASP A 460 -2.53 -25.32 -10.26
CA ASP A 460 -2.77 -25.88 -11.59
C ASP A 460 -1.66 -25.54 -12.59
N GLY A 461 -0.62 -24.80 -12.17
CA GLY A 461 0.54 -24.50 -12.99
C GLY A 461 1.49 -23.46 -12.39
N GLY A 462 2.73 -23.47 -12.89
CA GLY A 462 3.81 -22.59 -12.45
C GLY A 462 4.26 -22.90 -11.03
N ASP A 463 4.76 -21.88 -10.33
CA ASP A 463 5.29 -22.05 -8.98
C ASP A 463 4.42 -21.31 -7.94
N LEU A 464 4.19 -21.97 -6.81
CA LEU A 464 3.62 -21.35 -5.62
C LEU A 464 4.55 -21.58 -4.43
N ASN A 465 5.03 -20.50 -3.82
CA ASN A 465 5.93 -20.52 -2.68
C ASN A 465 5.21 -20.13 -1.38
N LEU A 466 5.29 -20.99 -0.37
CA LEU A 466 4.74 -20.79 0.96
C LEU A 466 5.85 -20.35 1.92
N ALA A 467 5.86 -19.07 2.30
CA ALA A 467 6.95 -18.48 3.07
C ALA A 467 6.71 -18.48 4.60
N THR A 468 5.51 -18.85 5.07
CA THR A 468 5.18 -18.98 6.50
C THR A 468 4.48 -20.29 6.81
N ALA A 469 4.47 -20.69 8.09
CA ALA A 469 3.89 -21.96 8.53
C ALA A 469 2.38 -22.10 8.21
N THR A 470 1.66 -20.98 8.08
CA THR A 470 0.22 -20.90 7.81
C THR A 470 -0.10 -20.30 6.43
N ALA A 471 0.89 -20.08 5.56
CA ALA A 471 0.69 -19.47 4.24
C ALA A 471 -0.35 -20.21 3.37
N ALA A 472 -0.55 -21.51 3.58
CA ALA A 472 -1.55 -22.32 2.86
C ALA A 472 -3.01 -22.06 3.29
N GLY A 473 -3.24 -21.31 4.37
CA GLY A 473 -4.57 -21.14 4.97
C GLY A 473 -5.06 -22.40 5.68
N ASN A 474 -6.37 -22.44 5.95
CA ASN A 474 -7.02 -23.47 6.78
C ASN A 474 -7.80 -24.51 5.97
N GLY A 475 -7.81 -24.38 4.64
CA GLY A 475 -8.48 -25.33 3.74
C GLY A 475 -7.59 -26.48 3.27
N GLN A 476 -8.14 -27.30 2.37
CA GLN A 476 -7.37 -28.36 1.72
C GLN A 476 -6.38 -27.79 0.70
N LEU A 477 -5.19 -28.38 0.63
CA LEU A 477 -4.21 -28.07 -0.40
C LEU A 477 -4.23 -29.12 -1.52
N THR A 478 -4.37 -28.68 -2.76
CA THR A 478 -4.32 -29.53 -3.97
C THR A 478 -3.23 -29.06 -4.92
N LEU A 479 -2.29 -29.95 -5.25
CA LEU A 479 -1.22 -29.74 -6.22
C LEU A 479 -1.51 -30.59 -7.46
N ASN A 480 -2.20 -29.99 -8.43
CA ASN A 480 -2.56 -30.64 -9.68
C ASN A 480 -1.37 -30.67 -10.64
N GLN A 481 -0.67 -29.55 -10.80
CA GLN A 481 0.50 -29.40 -11.68
C GLN A 481 1.44 -28.32 -11.15
N GLY A 482 2.64 -28.21 -11.72
CA GLY A 482 3.63 -27.20 -11.33
C GLY A 482 4.34 -27.55 -10.02
N THR A 483 4.91 -26.53 -9.37
CA THR A 483 5.65 -26.69 -8.12
C THR A 483 4.96 -25.99 -6.96
N LEU A 484 4.78 -26.71 -5.85
CA LEU A 484 4.58 -26.10 -4.53
C LEU A 484 5.92 -26.11 -3.79
N THR A 485 6.43 -24.94 -3.40
CA THR A 485 7.67 -24.81 -2.64
C THR A 485 7.38 -24.35 -1.21
N ALA A 486 8.03 -24.97 -0.24
CA ALA A 486 8.06 -24.50 1.15
C ALA A 486 9.49 -24.60 1.71
N ASN A 487 10.06 -23.43 2.03
CA ASN A 487 11.40 -23.32 2.61
C ASN A 487 11.39 -23.25 4.14
N THR A 488 10.20 -23.23 4.73
CA THR A 488 9.96 -23.29 6.17
C THR A 488 9.01 -24.45 6.49
N ALA A 489 8.93 -24.84 7.77
CA ALA A 489 8.00 -25.87 8.20
C ALA A 489 6.54 -25.39 8.02
N ILE A 490 5.75 -26.14 7.24
CA ILE A 490 4.34 -25.80 6.94
C ILE A 490 3.36 -26.71 7.67
N LYS A 491 2.20 -26.15 8.04
CA LYS A 491 1.10 -26.86 8.69
C LYS A 491 -0.14 -26.77 7.82
N LEU A 492 -0.68 -27.92 7.40
CA LEU A 492 -1.95 -28.02 6.69
C LEU A 492 -3.04 -28.52 7.64
N GLN A 493 -4.19 -27.85 7.65
CA GLN A 493 -5.26 -28.11 8.64
C GLN A 493 -6.31 -29.13 8.20
N ARG A 494 -6.46 -29.41 6.88
CA ARG A 494 -7.54 -30.26 6.35
C ARG A 494 -7.07 -31.45 5.51
N GLY A 495 -5.95 -31.33 4.80
CA GLY A 495 -5.40 -32.42 4.01
C GLY A 495 -4.56 -31.93 2.84
N TYR A 496 -3.96 -32.89 2.14
CA TYR A 496 -3.07 -32.66 1.00
C TYR A 496 -3.40 -33.63 -0.14
N GLN A 497 -3.49 -33.14 -1.36
CA GLN A 497 -3.62 -33.98 -2.55
C GLN A 497 -2.60 -33.55 -3.61
N GLN A 498 -1.79 -34.48 -4.10
CA GLN A 498 -0.89 -34.26 -5.21
C GLN A 498 -1.19 -35.26 -6.33
N THR A 499 -1.18 -34.78 -7.58
CA THR A 499 -1.28 -35.65 -8.77
C THR A 499 0.10 -35.98 -9.33
N LYS A 500 0.16 -36.92 -10.30
CA LYS A 500 1.41 -37.33 -10.97
C LYS A 500 2.19 -36.16 -11.60
N ARG A 501 1.52 -35.07 -11.98
CA ARG A 501 2.11 -33.89 -12.63
C ARG A 501 2.60 -32.81 -11.63
N GLY A 502 2.35 -33.00 -10.34
CA GLY A 502 2.80 -32.08 -9.30
C GLY A 502 4.22 -32.35 -8.82
N THR A 503 4.91 -31.28 -8.41
CA THR A 503 6.17 -31.35 -7.65
C THR A 503 6.03 -30.64 -6.31
N LEU A 504 6.19 -31.35 -5.20
CA LEU A 504 6.32 -30.78 -3.87
C LEU A 504 7.79 -30.57 -3.57
N ALA A 505 8.22 -29.33 -3.35
CA ALA A 505 9.59 -28.98 -3.02
C ALA A 505 9.67 -28.51 -1.55
N LEU A 506 10.37 -29.28 -0.71
CA LEU A 506 10.55 -28.98 0.71
C LEU A 506 12.02 -28.79 1.04
N THR A 507 12.30 -27.76 1.83
CA THR A 507 13.58 -27.64 2.53
C THR A 507 13.52 -28.47 3.81
N VAL A 508 14.43 -29.44 3.96
CA VAL A 508 14.52 -30.23 5.19
C VAL A 508 15.11 -29.36 6.29
N THR A 509 14.46 -29.38 7.46
CA THR A 509 14.93 -28.66 8.65
C THR A 509 15.10 -29.65 9.81
N LYS A 510 15.55 -29.18 10.99
CA LYS A 510 15.54 -30.00 12.20
C LYS A 510 14.13 -30.42 12.63
N ALA A 511 13.13 -29.60 12.30
CA ALA A 511 11.72 -29.92 12.50
C ALA A 511 11.15 -30.66 11.29
N THR A 512 10.00 -31.30 11.47
CA THR A 512 9.17 -31.83 10.37
C THR A 512 8.89 -30.71 9.37
N ALA A 513 9.31 -30.90 8.12
CA ALA A 513 9.15 -29.90 7.07
C ALA A 513 7.68 -29.66 6.71
N MET A 514 6.83 -30.68 6.84
CA MET A 514 5.40 -30.55 6.55
C MET A 514 4.55 -31.41 7.49
N LYS A 515 3.57 -30.77 8.15
CA LYS A 515 2.58 -31.45 9.00
C LYS A 515 1.22 -31.36 8.36
N ILE A 516 0.59 -32.50 8.07
CA ILE A 516 -0.71 -32.59 7.41
C ILE A 516 -1.73 -33.13 8.40
N ARG A 517 -2.69 -32.31 8.80
CA ARG A 517 -3.92 -32.80 9.44
C ARG A 517 -4.84 -33.36 8.36
N GLY A 518 -5.49 -34.48 8.64
CA GLY A 518 -6.32 -35.21 7.70
C GLY A 518 -5.56 -36.09 6.71
N LYS A 519 -6.25 -36.48 5.63
CA LYS A 519 -5.74 -37.44 4.64
C LYS A 519 -4.76 -36.79 3.66
N ALA A 520 -3.61 -37.43 3.46
CA ALA A 520 -2.62 -37.11 2.43
C ALA A 520 -2.74 -38.08 1.23
N LYS A 521 -3.04 -37.58 0.03
CA LYS A 521 -2.91 -38.35 -1.22
C LYS A 521 -1.61 -37.96 -1.92
N LEU A 522 -0.68 -38.92 -1.96
CA LEU A 522 0.68 -38.71 -2.45
C LEU A 522 0.86 -39.33 -3.84
N ALA A 523 1.39 -38.55 -4.78
CA ALA A 523 1.78 -38.99 -6.12
C ALA A 523 2.85 -38.03 -6.67
N GLY A 524 3.38 -38.29 -7.87
CA GLY A 524 4.28 -37.36 -8.56
C GLY A 524 5.63 -37.22 -7.86
N THR A 525 6.20 -36.01 -7.88
CA THR A 525 7.57 -35.77 -7.39
C THR A 525 7.59 -35.11 -6.01
N LEU A 526 8.43 -35.62 -5.11
CA LEU A 526 8.92 -34.91 -3.92
C LEU A 526 10.37 -34.49 -4.17
N ARG A 527 10.66 -33.20 -4.09
CA ARG A 527 12.01 -32.64 -4.17
C ARG A 527 12.42 -32.16 -2.79
N LEU A 528 13.59 -32.60 -2.33
CA LEU A 528 14.13 -32.26 -1.03
C LEU A 528 15.45 -31.49 -1.16
N THR A 529 15.60 -30.44 -0.37
CA THR A 529 16.84 -29.64 -0.27
C THR A 529 17.30 -29.55 1.18
N ASN A 530 18.50 -29.02 1.40
CA ASN A 530 19.13 -28.89 2.72
C ASN A 530 19.32 -30.22 3.49
N LEU A 531 19.97 -31.18 2.82
CA LEU A 531 20.15 -32.55 3.31
C LEU A 531 21.53 -32.83 3.92
N LYS A 532 22.33 -31.79 4.16
CA LYS A 532 23.59 -31.94 4.88
C LYS A 532 23.29 -32.24 6.35
N GLY A 533 23.95 -33.25 6.91
CA GLY A 533 23.80 -33.64 8.32
C GLY A 533 22.48 -34.36 8.65
N LEU A 534 21.82 -34.99 7.66
CA LEU A 534 20.66 -35.84 7.92
C LEU A 534 20.97 -36.94 8.93
N LYS A 535 20.02 -37.20 9.84
CA LYS A 535 20.04 -38.36 10.73
C LYS A 535 19.17 -39.48 10.16
N SER A 536 19.60 -40.74 10.30
CA SER A 536 18.75 -41.86 9.89
C SER A 536 17.43 -41.83 10.69
N HIS A 537 16.32 -42.20 10.04
CA HIS A 537 14.95 -42.08 10.55
C HIS A 537 14.44 -40.65 10.79
N GLN A 538 15.08 -39.62 10.20
CA GLN A 538 14.62 -38.24 10.29
C GLN A 538 13.26 -38.07 9.60
N THR A 539 12.27 -37.57 10.35
CA THR A 539 10.91 -37.37 9.85
C THR A 539 10.80 -36.09 9.04
N VAL A 540 10.32 -36.19 7.81
CA VAL A 540 10.17 -35.04 6.89
C VAL A 540 8.71 -34.60 6.78
N ILE A 541 7.79 -35.56 6.69
CA ILE A 541 6.34 -35.29 6.58
C ILE A 541 5.60 -36.12 7.62
N THR A 542 4.64 -35.53 8.31
CA THR A 542 3.65 -36.25 9.12
C THR A 542 2.26 -36.06 8.54
N PHE A 543 1.41 -37.08 8.66
CA PHE A 543 0.02 -37.05 8.25
C PHE A 543 -0.83 -37.88 9.21
N ASP A 544 -2.11 -37.55 9.37
CA ASP A 544 -3.03 -38.38 10.17
C ASP A 544 -3.26 -39.72 9.48
N GLN A 545 -3.44 -39.69 8.15
CA GLN A 545 -3.54 -40.87 7.26
C GLN A 545 -2.94 -40.54 5.89
N HIS A 546 -2.44 -41.55 5.16
CA HIS A 546 -2.00 -41.37 3.77
C HIS A 546 -2.54 -42.43 2.81
N GLN A 547 -2.56 -42.08 1.53
CA GLN A 547 -2.82 -42.95 0.41
C GLN A 547 -1.77 -42.69 -0.68
N GLY A 548 -1.18 -43.76 -1.20
CA GLY A 548 -0.12 -43.68 -2.20
C GLY A 548 1.23 -43.26 -1.62
N LYS A 549 2.21 -43.11 -2.52
CA LYS A 549 3.59 -42.68 -2.26
C LYS A 549 4.03 -41.73 -3.38
N PHE A 550 5.04 -40.91 -3.13
CA PHE A 550 5.66 -40.15 -4.21
C PHE A 550 6.28 -41.12 -5.24
N SER A 551 5.98 -40.89 -6.52
CA SER A 551 6.50 -41.70 -7.62
C SER A 551 8.00 -41.47 -7.85
N ARG A 552 8.49 -40.27 -7.50
CA ARG A 552 9.91 -39.91 -7.57
C ARG A 552 10.28 -39.06 -6.36
N ILE A 553 11.43 -39.34 -5.76
CA ILE A 553 12.04 -38.48 -4.74
C ILE A 553 13.38 -37.98 -5.26
N VAL A 554 13.57 -36.66 -5.28
CA VAL A 554 14.76 -35.98 -5.84
C VAL A 554 15.50 -35.26 -4.74
N GLY A 555 16.83 -35.28 -4.82
CA GLY A 555 17.74 -34.57 -3.92
C GLY A 555 18.42 -35.45 -2.88
N LEU A 556 17.95 -36.68 -2.65
CA LEU A 556 18.52 -37.58 -1.65
C LEU A 556 20.01 -37.90 -1.93
N PRO A 557 20.89 -37.87 -0.91
CA PRO A 557 22.26 -38.35 -1.07
C PRO A 557 22.31 -39.85 -1.37
N LYS A 558 23.42 -40.32 -1.95
CA LYS A 558 23.64 -41.76 -2.21
C LYS A 558 23.46 -42.57 -0.92
N GLY A 559 22.73 -43.69 -1.01
CA GLY A 559 22.44 -44.58 0.12
C GLY A 559 21.26 -44.16 1.00
N TRP A 560 20.60 -43.04 0.70
CA TRP A 560 19.38 -42.61 1.40
C TRP A 560 18.12 -42.98 0.61
N HIS A 561 17.07 -43.39 1.33
CA HIS A 561 15.75 -43.66 0.77
C HIS A 561 14.65 -43.19 1.73
N ALA A 562 13.39 -43.16 1.26
CA ALA A 562 12.25 -42.79 2.07
C ALA A 562 11.46 -44.01 2.54
N VAL A 563 11.14 -44.04 3.84
CA VAL A 563 10.27 -45.04 4.47
C VAL A 563 8.95 -44.38 4.85
N TYR A 564 7.85 -45.06 4.52
CA TYR A 564 6.49 -44.61 4.81
C TYR A 564 5.90 -45.50 5.90
N THR A 565 5.31 -44.89 6.92
CA THR A 565 4.47 -45.56 7.91
C THR A 565 3.06 -44.99 7.84
N ALA A 566 2.14 -45.52 8.67
CA ALA A 566 0.76 -45.01 8.76
C ALA A 566 0.66 -43.49 8.99
N HIS A 567 1.64 -42.89 9.67
CA HIS A 567 1.57 -41.47 10.11
C HIS A 567 2.76 -40.59 9.68
N LYS A 568 3.78 -41.13 9.00
CA LYS A 568 4.94 -40.34 8.59
C LYS A 568 5.68 -40.85 7.36
N LEU A 569 6.40 -39.92 6.72
CA LEU A 569 7.50 -40.18 5.79
C LEU A 569 8.81 -39.78 6.47
N ALA A 570 9.72 -40.74 6.61
CA ALA A 570 11.06 -40.53 7.16
C ALA A 570 12.15 -40.89 6.13
N LEU A 571 13.33 -40.27 6.27
CA LEU A 571 14.51 -40.61 5.48
C LEU A 571 15.40 -41.56 6.27
N VAL A 572 15.83 -42.64 5.62
CA VAL A 572 16.66 -43.69 6.22
C VAL A 572 17.90 -43.88 5.35
N ARG A 573 19.03 -44.15 5.99
CA ARG A 573 20.28 -44.54 5.32
C ARG A 573 20.44 -46.05 5.42
N ASN A 574 20.73 -46.69 4.29
CA ASN A 574 21.11 -48.11 4.23
C ASN A 574 22.40 -48.38 4.99
#